data_AF-A0A1V2EY42-F1
#
_entry.id   AF-A0A1V2EY42-F1
#
_cell.length_a   1.000
_cell.length_b   1.000
_cell.length_c   1.000
_cell.angle_alpha   90.00
_cell.angle_beta   90.00
_cell.angle_gamma   90.00
#
_symmetry.space_group_name_H-M   'P 1'
#
loop_
_entity.id
_entity.type
_entity.pdbx_description
1 polymer ?
#
loop_
_entity_poly.entity_id
_entity_poly.type
_entity_poly.pdbx_seq_one_letter_code
_entity_poly.pdbx_strand_id
1 'polypeptide(L)' 'MDLNELFFRHQVCVERAAMASSVEAKVAHWGLASGYARRISDLRADNNTVELVQEAAA' A
#
# COMPACT_ATOMS: atom_id res chain seq x y z
N MET A 1 1.17 -8.96 -6.74
CA MET A 1 1.82 -7.64 -6.79
C MET A 1 2.77 -7.61 -5.61
N ASP A 2 4.06 -7.41 -5.83
CA ASP A 2 5.02 -7.37 -4.73
C ASP A 2 4.93 -6.05 -3.95
N LEU A 3 5.66 -5.96 -2.84
CA LEU A 3 5.68 -4.77 -2.00
C LEU A 3 6.19 -3.53 -2.74
N ASN A 4 7.18 -3.67 -3.62
CA ASN A 4 7.76 -2.53 -4.35
C ASN A 4 6.75 -1.92 -5.31
N GLU A 5 6.04 -2.74 -6.09
CA GLU A 5 4.99 -2.29 -7.00
C GLU A 5 3.82 -1.66 -6.23
N LEU A 6 3.46 -2.19 -5.06
CA LEU A 6 2.45 -1.59 -4.20
C LEU A 6 2.87 -0.21 -3.67
N PHE A 7 4.12 -0.06 -3.21
CA PHE A 7 4.64 1.24 -2.79
C PHE A 7 4.66 2.25 -3.93
N PHE A 8 5.14 1.83 -5.10
CA PHE A 8 5.17 2.67 -6.29
C PHE A 8 3.78 3.19 -6.65
N ARG A 9 2.77 2.30 -6.72
CA ARG A 9 1.39 2.70 -7.02
C ARG A 9 0.76 3.57 -5.94
N HIS A 10 1.05 3.29 -4.66
CA HIS A 10 0.61 4.13 -3.56
C HIS A 10 1.12 5.57 -3.72
N GLN A 11 2.43 5.74 -3.95
CA GLN A 11 3.04 7.05 -4.15
C GLN A 11 2.44 7.79 -5.35
N VAL A 12 2.30 7.10 -6.49
CA VAL A 12 1.67 7.69 -7.69
C VAL A 12 0.24 8.18 -7.40
N CYS A 13 -0.55 7.41 -6.63
CA CYS A 13 -1.90 7.84 -6.26
C CYS A 13 -1.90 9.05 -5.31
N VAL A 14 -0.96 9.12 -4.36
CA VAL A 14 -0.82 10.28 -3.46
C VAL A 14 -0.45 11.54 -4.24
N GLU A 15 0.55 11.46 -5.13
CA GLU A 15 0.97 12.55 -6.02
C GLU A 15 -0.20 13.05 -6.88
N ARG A 16 -0.94 12.12 -7.51
CA ARG A 16 -2.13 12.47 -8.31
C ARG A 16 -3.24 13.09 -7.49
N ALA A 17 -3.44 12.66 -6.25
CA ALA A 17 -4.42 13.27 -5.35
C ALA A 17 -4.02 14.70 -4.95
N ALA A 18 -2.72 14.98 -4.81
CA ALA A 18 -2.20 16.31 -4.52
C ALA A 18 -2.33 17.25 -5.73
N MET A 19 -2.15 16.73 -6.94
CA MET A 19 -2.26 17.49 -8.19
C MET A 19 -3.69 17.56 -8.78
N ALA A 20 -4.66 16.88 -8.17
CA ALA A 20 -6.02 16.80 -8.69
C ALA A 20 -6.72 18.18 -8.72
N SER A 21 -7.28 18.53 -9.88
CA SER A 21 -8.00 19.80 -10.07
C SER A 21 -9.45 19.77 -9.57
N SER A 22 -10.04 18.58 -9.36
CA SER A 22 -11.38 18.42 -8.81
C SER A 22 -11.38 17.63 -7.50
N VAL A 23 -12.40 17.89 -6.68
CA VAL A 23 -12.60 17.21 -5.40
C VAL A 23 -12.86 15.72 -5.62
N GLU A 24 -13.61 15.37 -6.66
CA GLU A 24 -13.93 13.99 -7.03
C GLU A 24 -12.67 13.23 -7.41
N ALA A 25 -11.79 13.83 -8.23
CA ALA A 25 -10.52 13.23 -8.61
C ALA A 25 -9.60 13.06 -7.40
N LYS A 26 -9.57 14.06 -6.50
CA LYS A 26 -8.82 13.98 -5.25
C LYS A 26 -9.30 12.82 -4.38
N VAL A 27 -10.60 12.70 -4.17
CA VAL A 27 -11.20 11.61 -3.38
C VAL A 27 -10.94 10.25 -4.02
N ALA A 28 -11.08 10.12 -5.34
CA ALA A 28 -10.82 8.88 -6.05
C ALA A 28 -9.35 8.42 -5.90
N HIS A 29 -8.39 9.34 -6.10
CA HIS A 29 -6.97 9.03 -5.96
C HIS A 29 -6.58 8.72 -4.50
N TRP A 30 -7.16 9.42 -3.52
CA TRP A 30 -6.98 9.08 -2.11
C TRP A 30 -7.54 7.69 -1.77
N GLY A 31 -8.73 7.36 -2.27
CA GLY A 31 -9.32 6.03 -2.08
C GLY A 31 -8.43 4.90 -2.61
N LEU A 32 -7.83 5.10 -3.79
CA LEU A 32 -6.86 4.16 -4.35
C LEU A 32 -5.59 4.08 -3.49
N ALA A 33 -5.03 5.22 -3.07
CA ALA A 33 -3.85 5.26 -2.20
C ALA A 33 -4.08 4.52 -0.89
N SER A 34 -5.25 4.71 -0.25
CA SER A 34 -5.65 3.98 0.95
C SER A 34 -5.79 2.48 0.71
N GLY A 35 -6.33 2.08 -0.44
CA GLY A 35 -6.41 0.67 -0.84
C GLY A 35 -5.04 0.00 -0.97
N TYR A 36 -4.08 0.69 -1.58
CA TYR A 36 -2.70 0.20 -1.66
C TYR A 36 -2.02 0.16 -0.28
N ALA A 37 -2.20 1.19 0.55
CA ALA A 37 -1.67 1.22 1.91
C ALA A 37 -2.15 0.02 2.75
N ARG A 38 -3.44 -0.32 2.64
CA ARG A 38 -4.00 -1.52 3.30
C ARG A 38 -3.31 -2.80 2.83
N ARG A 39 -3.18 -2.99 1.51
CA ARG A 39 -2.50 -4.19 0.95
C ARG A 39 -1.04 -4.30 1.39
N ILE A 40 -0.33 -3.16 1.50
CA ILE A 40 1.04 -3.11 2.03
C ILE A 40 1.07 -3.60 3.48
N SER A 41 0.15 -3.13 4.32
CA SER A 41 0.04 -3.56 5.71
C SER A 41 -0.27 -5.05 5.82
N ASP A 42 -1.20 -5.56 5.02
CA ASP A 42 -1.58 -6.98 5.01
C ASP A 42 -0.35 -7.85 4.66
N LEU A 43 0.38 -7.52 3.59
CA LEU A 43 1.59 -8.24 3.18
C LEU A 43 2.74 -8.15 4.19
N ARG A 44 2.89 -7.00 4.86
CA ARG A 44 3.89 -6.85 5.93
C ARG A 44 3.55 -7.72 7.14
N ALA A 45 2.28 -7.80 7.51
CA ALA A 45 1.84 -8.68 8.58
C ALA A 45 2.10 -10.15 8.23
N ASP A 46 1.75 -10.56 7.02
CA ASP A 46 1.99 -11.93 6.54
C ASP A 46 3.48 -12.27 6.56
N ASN A 47 4.34 -11.41 6.01
CA ASN A 47 5.80 -11.62 6.02
C ASN A 47 6.36 -11.74 7.45
N ASN A 48 5.92 -10.86 8.36
CA ASN A 48 6.36 -10.89 9.77
C ASN A 48 5.92 -12.19 10.48
N THR A 49 4.74 -12.73 10.14
CA THR A 49 4.31 -14.03 10.67
C THR A 49 5.16 -15.19 10.16
N VAL A 50 5.61 -15.14 8.90
CA VAL A 50 6.50 -16.17 8.33
C VAL A 50 7.87 -16.16 9.00
N GLU A 51 8.44 -14.97 9.25
CA GLU A 51 9.73 -14.83 9.95
C GLU A 51 9.68 -15.41 11.38
N LEU A 52 8.64 -15.08 12.15
CA LEU A 52 8.47 -15.61 13.52
C LEU A 52 8.32 -17.14 13.58
N VAL A 53 7.64 -17.75 12.60
CA VAL A 53 7.50 -19.21 12.52
C VAL A 53 8.84 -19.88 12.18
N GLN A 54 9.66 -19.24 11.35
CA GLN A 54 10.99 -19.75 11.00
C GLN A 54 11.97 -19.63 12.18
N GLU A 55 11.92 -18.53 12.93
CA GLU A 55 12.73 -18.36 14.15
C GLU A 55 12.34 -19.34 15.26
N ALA A 56 11.06 -19.67 15.41
CA ALA A 56 10.60 -20.65 16.39
C ALA A 56 10.90 -22.11 16.01
N ALA A 57 11.23 -22.39 14.75
CA ALA A 57 11.53 -23.72 14.23
C ALA A 57 13.05 -24.02 14.14
N ALA A 58 13.90 -23.04 14.47
CA ALA A 58 15.37 -23.14 14.50
C ALA A 58 15.88 -23.41 15.93
#